data_AF-A0A1B6AUN7-F1
#
_entry.id   AF-A0A1B6AUN7-F1
#
_cell.length_a   1.000
_cell.length_b   1.000
_cell.length_c   1.000
_cell.angle_alpha   90.00
_cell.angle_beta   90.00
_cell.angle_gamma   90.00
#
_symmetry.space_group_name_H-M   'P 1'
#
loop_
_entity.id
_entity.type
_entity.pdbx_description
1 polymer ?
#
loop_
_entity_poly.entity_id
_entity_poly.type
_entity_poly.pdbx_seq_one_letter_code
_entity_poly.pdbx_strand_id
1 'polypeptide(L)'
;MATDPGRENALMRLRNGVPAREISGVTWQKASASIGDGNCVEVAGLSGGEVAIRNSRFPGGPALVFTSAELAAFITGAKSSEFDHLTDE
;
A
#
# COMPACT_ATOMS: atom_id res chain seq x y z
N MET A 1 21.53 28.57 -3.05
CA MET A 1 22.52 27.53 -3.41
C MET A 1 21.78 26.20 -3.38
N ALA A 2 21.51 25.69 -4.59
CA ALA A 2 20.87 24.42 -4.98
C ALA A 2 19.59 23.96 -4.24
N THR A 3 18.43 24.19 -4.86
CA THR A 3 17.31 23.24 -4.80
C THR A 3 17.83 21.89 -5.29
N ASP A 4 17.76 20.87 -4.45
CA ASP A 4 18.14 19.49 -4.79
C ASP A 4 17.19 18.97 -5.90
N PRO A 5 17.66 18.76 -7.14
CA PRO A 5 16.82 18.27 -8.24
C PRO A 5 16.28 16.86 -8.00
N GLY A 6 16.88 16.12 -7.04
CA GLY A 6 16.50 14.75 -6.69
C GLY A 6 15.21 14.67 -5.87
N ARG A 7 14.88 15.70 -5.08
CA ARG A 7 13.66 15.71 -4.26
C ARG A 7 12.41 16.08 -5.06
N GLU A 8 12.58 16.82 -6.14
CA GLU A 8 11.51 17.19 -7.08
C GLU A 8 11.12 16.04 -8.02
N ASN A 9 12.03 15.06 -8.22
CA ASN A 9 11.80 13.84 -9.00
C ASN A 9 11.49 12.58 -8.16
N ALA A 10 11.44 12.64 -6.83
CA ALA A 10 11.00 11.49 -6.03
C ALA A 10 9.51 11.16 -6.22
N LEU A 11 8.74 12.11 -6.75
CA LEU A 11 7.36 11.94 -7.23
C LEU A 11 7.30 11.32 -8.64
N MET A 12 8.44 10.96 -9.24
CA MET A 12 8.53 10.28 -10.54
C MET A 12 8.04 8.83 -10.39
N ARG A 13 6.71 8.71 -10.29
CA ARG A 13 5.88 7.51 -10.40
C ARG A 13 6.44 6.36 -9.58
N LEU A 14 6.05 6.30 -8.29
CA LEU A 14 6.14 5.06 -7.51
C LEU A 14 5.55 3.93 -8.36
N ARG A 15 6.42 3.11 -8.92
CA ARG A 15 6.02 2.04 -9.84
C ARG A 15 5.43 0.93 -9.00
N ASN A 16 4.49 0.19 -9.57
CA ASN A 16 3.99 -1.00 -8.91
C ASN A 16 5.16 -1.98 -8.64
N GLY A 17 5.31 -2.44 -7.40
CA GLY A 17 6.44 -3.27 -6.96
C GLY A 17 7.65 -2.51 -6.41
N VAL A 18 7.58 -1.18 -6.25
CA VAL A 18 8.62 -0.36 -5.61
C VAL A 18 8.91 -0.85 -4.18
N PRO A 19 10.17 -0.84 -3.69
CA PRO A 19 10.44 -1.13 -2.28
C PRO A 19 9.69 -0.18 -1.35
N ALA A 20 8.93 -0.70 -0.40
CA ALA A 20 8.11 0.08 0.53
C ALA A 20 8.91 1.10 1.35
N ARG A 21 10.21 0.83 1.58
CA ARG A 21 11.15 1.75 2.25
C ARG A 21 11.43 3.03 1.45
N GLU A 22 11.17 3.03 0.14
CA GLU A 22 11.35 4.19 -0.74
C GLU A 22 10.07 5.05 -0.81
N ILE A 23 8.95 4.53 -0.31
CA ILE A 23 7.70 5.29 -0.14
C ILE A 23 7.79 6.09 1.17
N SER A 24 8.24 7.33 1.04
CA SER A 24 8.42 8.25 2.17
C SER A 24 7.23 9.18 2.37
N GLY A 25 7.06 9.70 3.60
CA GLY A 25 6.03 10.70 3.90
C GLY A 25 4.59 10.17 3.99
N VAL A 26 4.42 8.85 4.12
CA VAL A 26 3.11 8.21 4.22
C VAL A 26 2.93 7.50 5.56
N THR A 27 1.66 7.35 5.97
CA THR A 27 1.30 6.56 7.15
C THR A 27 0.77 5.21 6.70
N TRP A 28 1.45 4.14 7.11
CA TRP A 28 1.00 2.77 6.89
C TRP A 28 -0.04 2.38 7.94
N GLN A 29 -1.18 1.90 7.49
CA GLN A 29 -2.32 1.50 8.32
C GLN A 29 -2.62 0.01 8.11
N LYS A 30 -2.77 -0.73 9.19
CA LYS A 30 -3.34 -2.09 9.21
C LYS A 30 -4.82 -2.07 9.57
N ALA A 31 -5.55 -3.13 9.25
CA ALA A 31 -6.91 -3.30 9.75
C ALA A 31 -6.90 -3.51 11.28
N SER A 32 -7.93 -3.04 11.97
CA SER A 32 -8.08 -3.22 13.42
C SER A 32 -8.23 -4.70 13.82
N ALA A 33 -8.84 -5.50 12.94
CA ALA A 33 -8.96 -6.96 13.08
C ALA A 33 -7.62 -7.70 12.91
N SER A 34 -6.56 -7.04 12.46
CA SER A 34 -5.23 -7.64 12.38
C SER A 34 -4.57 -7.65 13.75
N ILE A 35 -4.87 -8.72 14.51
CA ILE A 35 -4.38 -9.02 15.86
C ILE A 35 -3.24 -10.06 15.76
N GLY A 36 -2.17 -9.95 16.57
CA GLY A 36 -1.07 -10.93 16.61
C GLY A 36 0.18 -10.61 15.76
N ASP A 37 1.02 -11.63 15.54
CA ASP A 37 2.43 -11.54 15.10
C ASP A 37 2.63 -11.21 13.61
N GLY A 38 2.27 -10.00 13.19
CA GLY A 38 2.95 -9.36 12.06
C GLY A 38 2.65 -9.91 10.66
N ASN A 39 1.59 -10.69 10.45
CA ASN A 39 1.11 -11.14 9.14
C ASN A 39 0.03 -10.21 8.53
N CYS A 40 0.12 -8.91 8.80
CA CYS A 40 -0.91 -7.94 8.41
C CYS A 40 -0.65 -7.42 6.99
N VAL A 41 -1.73 -7.18 6.26
CA VAL A 41 -1.69 -6.29 5.11
C VAL A 41 -1.73 -4.85 5.63
N GLU A 42 -0.83 -4.01 5.14
CA GLU A 42 -0.78 -2.59 5.44
C GLU A 42 -1.04 -1.78 4.18
N VAL A 43 -1.79 -0.69 4.32
CA VAL A 43 -2.16 0.23 3.24
C VAL A 43 -1.71 1.65 3.55
N ALA A 44 -1.35 2.42 2.53
CA ALA A 44 -0.97 3.82 2.68
C ALA A 44 -1.44 4.65 1.48
N GLY A 45 -2.08 5.79 1.74
CA GLY A 45 -2.42 6.76 0.70
C GLY A 45 -1.17 7.50 0.21
N LEU A 46 -1.06 7.67 -1.11
CA LEU A 46 0.03 8.39 -1.76
C LEU A 46 -0.42 9.80 -2.17
N SER A 47 0.53 10.73 -2.30
CA SER A 47 0.24 12.14 -2.68
C SER A 47 -0.34 12.29 -4.08
N GLY A 48 -0.14 11.32 -4.97
CA GLY A 48 -0.71 11.28 -6.32
C GLY A 48 -2.16 10.76 -6.38
N GLY A 49 -2.73 10.33 -5.24
CA GLY A 49 -4.09 9.77 -5.16
C GLY A 49 -4.15 8.24 -5.34
N GLU A 50 -3.01 7.59 -5.59
CA GLU A 50 -2.88 6.13 -5.54
C GLU A 50 -2.80 5.61 -4.10
N VAL A 51 -2.88 4.29 -3.96
CA VAL A 51 -2.71 3.58 -2.69
C VAL A 51 -1.64 2.52 -2.82
N ALA A 52 -0.72 2.48 -1.86
CA ALA A 52 0.27 1.43 -1.73
C ALA A 52 -0.21 0.36 -0.74
N ILE A 53 0.06 -0.91 -1.06
CA ILE A 53 -0.22 -2.07 -0.20
C ILE A 53 1.08 -2.85 0.02
N ARG A 54 1.39 -3.22 1.26
CA ARG A 54 2.57 -4.05 1.61
C ARG A 54 2.25 -5.13 2.65
N ASN A 55 3.18 -6.07 2.80
CA ASN A 55 3.15 -7.10 3.85
C ASN A 55 3.94 -6.64 5.08
N SER A 56 3.32 -6.60 6.26
CA SER A 56 3.99 -6.12 7.49
C SER A 56 5.17 -6.97 7.96
N ARG A 57 5.29 -8.24 7.53
CA ARG A 57 6.49 -9.06 7.80
C ARG A 57 7.72 -8.58 7.04
N PHE A 58 7.51 -7.89 5.92
CA PHE A 58 8.55 -7.40 5.04
C PHE A 58 8.36 -5.89 4.84
N PRO A 59 8.48 -5.06 5.88
CA PRO A 59 8.11 -3.64 5.81
C PRO A 59 8.98 -2.82 4.86
N GLY A 60 10.16 -3.33 4.47
CA GLY A 60 11.01 -2.78 3.41
C GLY A 60 10.95 -3.53 2.07
N GLY A 61 10.15 -4.59 1.97
CA GLY A 61 9.94 -5.39 0.76
C GLY A 61 9.09 -4.65 -0.28
N PRO A 62 8.67 -5.32 -1.37
CA PRO A 62 7.89 -4.67 -2.42
C PRO A 62 6.52 -4.20 -1.90
N ALA A 63 6.14 -2.99 -2.28
CA ALA A 63 4.79 -2.47 -2.17
C ALA A 63 4.12 -2.47 -3.54
N LEU A 64 2.87 -2.93 -3.59
CA LEU A 64 2.05 -2.82 -4.78
C LEU A 64 1.34 -1.47 -4.78
N VAL A 65 1.29 -0.80 -5.93
CA VAL A 65 0.65 0.51 -6.09
C VAL A 65 -0.57 0.34 -6.98
N PHE A 66 -1.73 0.72 -6.45
CA PHE A 66 -3.02 0.67 -7.12
C PHE A 66 -3.61 2.06 -7.26
N THR A 67 -4.39 2.27 -8.31
CA THR A 67 -5.25 3.45 -8.40
C THR A 67 -6.32 3.42 -7.30
N SER A 68 -6.84 4.59 -6.94
CA SER A 68 -7.97 4.69 -6.01
C SER A 68 -9.20 3.92 -6.51
N ALA A 69 -9.44 3.88 -7.83
CA ALA A 69 -10.55 3.14 -8.44
C ALA A 69 -10.40 1.63 -8.28
N GLU A 70 -9.20 1.07 -8.52
CA GLU A 70 -8.93 -0.35 -8.32
C GLU A 70 -9.12 -0.75 -6.85
N LEU A 71 -8.61 0.06 -5.91
CA LEU A 71 -8.79 -0.22 -4.49
C LEU A 71 -10.27 -0.12 -4.07
N ALA A 72 -11.01 0.86 -4.58
CA ALA A 72 -12.44 1.01 -4.28
C ALA A 72 -13.24 -0.20 -4.79
N ALA A 73 -12.93 -0.70 -5.99
CA ALA A 73 -13.52 -1.92 -6.53
C ALA A 73 -13.19 -3.13 -5.64
N PHE A 74 -11.93 -3.31 -5.26
CA PHE A 74 -11.51 -4.39 -4.35
C PHE A 74 -12.24 -4.34 -3.01
N ILE A 75 -12.32 -3.17 -2.37
CA ILE A 75 -13.04 -2.99 -1.09
C ILE A 75 -14.52 -3.32 -1.25
N THR A 76 -15.12 -2.98 -2.38
CA THR A 76 -16.53 -3.30 -2.66
C THR A 76 -16.73 -4.81 -2.74
N GLY A 77 -15.89 -5.53 -3.49
CA GLY A 77 -15.95 -6.99 -3.58
C GLY A 77 -15.67 -7.68 -2.23
N ALA A 78 -14.66 -7.19 -1.49
CA ALA A 78 -14.34 -7.69 -0.15
C ALA A 78 -15.50 -7.51 0.85
N LYS A 79 -16.21 -6.37 0.81
CA LYS A 79 -17.41 -6.15 1.64
C LYS A 79 -18.60 -7.01 1.25
N SER A 80 -18.65 -7.44 0.00
CA SER A 80 -19.66 -8.36 -0.53
C SER A 80 -19.28 -9.83 -0.33
N SER A 81 -18.23 -10.12 0.45
CA SER A 81 -17.74 -11.48 0.71
C SER A 81 -17.30 -12.25 -0.55
N GLU A 82 -16.97 -11.55 -1.65
CA GLU A 82 -16.60 -12.20 -2.92
C GLU A 82 -15.33 -13.05 -2.81
N PHE A 83 -14.48 -12.77 -1.82
CA PHE A 83 -13.18 -13.40 -1.64
C PHE A 83 -13.08 -14.31 -0.39
N ASP A 84 -14.17 -14.49 0.37
CA ASP A 84 -14.15 -15.22 1.65
C ASP A 84 -13.75 -16.69 1.47
N HIS A 85 -14.09 -17.27 0.31
CA HIS A 85 -13.68 -18.62 -0.10
C HIS A 85 -12.15 -18.86 -0.15
N LEU A 86 -11.33 -17.80 -0.09
CA LEU A 86 -9.87 -17.89 0.02
C LEU A 86 -9.38 -18.10 1.46
N THR A 87 -10.27 -17.95 2.45
CA THR A 87 -9.98 -18.04 3.89
C THR A 87 -10.89 -19.01 4.65
N ASP A 88 -11.94 -19.51 4.00
CA ASP A 88 -12.77 -20.58 4.53
C ASP A 88 -11.96 -21.90 4.51
N GLU A 89 -11.88 -22.60 5.66
CA GLU A 89 -11.25 -23.92 5.80
C GLU A 89 -12.22 -25.08 5.48
#